data_AF-A0A9Q9MH85-F1
#
_entry.id   AF-A0A9Q9MH85-F1
#
_cell.length_a   1.000
_cell.length_b   1.000
_cell.length_c   1.000
_cell.angle_alpha   90.00
_cell.angle_beta   90.00
_cell.angle_gamma   90.00
#
_symmetry.space_group_name_H-M   'P 1'
#
loop_
_entity.id
_entity.type
_entity.pdbx_description
1 polymer ?
#
loop_
_entity_poly.entity_id
_entity_poly.type
_entity_poly.pdbx_seq_one_letter_code
_entity_poly.pdbx_strand_id
1 'polypeptide(L)'
;MTDFEWGTLSAARQARLDAVPDMVRHALRVLEDVLEEADHACTFTLEETPLTGDLDAAVRALLPASCEVAGLTPVPVWSTVVGAALPGFFVPSRQPQAWAAQAAPRVLAEALSAWVTALLARLWPATAQAWELTVRSRDWYEAAYVDVVVLADGRVWLLHLGVSD
;
A
#
# COMPACT_ATOMS: atom_id res chain seq x y z
N MET A 1 -16.75 12.10 -9.26
CA MET A 1 -16.42 11.23 -10.42
C MET A 1 -15.03 11.59 -10.90
N THR A 2 -14.03 10.96 -10.31
CA THR A 2 -12.66 10.93 -10.81
C THR A 2 -12.66 10.13 -12.13
N ASP A 3 -12.33 10.79 -13.24
CA ASP A 3 -12.17 10.13 -14.54
C ASP A 3 -10.91 9.25 -14.50
N PHE A 4 -11.05 8.04 -13.95
CA PHE A 4 -10.00 7.03 -14.03
C PHE A 4 -10.00 6.44 -15.45
N GLU A 5 -9.07 6.90 -16.28
CA GLU A 5 -8.91 6.37 -17.63
C GLU A 5 -8.33 4.95 -17.59
N TRP A 6 -9.17 3.95 -17.89
CA TRP A 6 -8.79 2.54 -18.00
C TRP A 6 -7.62 2.27 -18.97
N GLY A 7 -7.33 3.18 -19.91
CA GLY A 7 -6.14 3.11 -20.77
C GLY A 7 -4.82 3.14 -20.00
N THR A 8 -4.79 3.82 -18.85
CA THR A 8 -3.61 3.99 -17.98
C THR A 8 -3.15 2.65 -17.37
N LEU A 9 -4.10 1.74 -17.13
CA LEU A 9 -3.87 0.38 -16.64
C LEU A 9 -3.07 -0.47 -17.65
N SER A 10 -3.37 -0.33 -18.95
CA SER A 10 -2.63 -1.02 -20.01
C SER A 10 -1.25 -0.37 -20.23
N ALA A 11 -1.18 0.96 -20.17
CA ALA A 11 0.06 1.72 -20.29
C ALA A 11 1.04 1.46 -19.14
N ALA A 12 0.55 1.12 -17.94
CA ALA A 12 1.40 0.77 -16.81
C ALA A 12 2.28 -0.46 -17.00
N ARG A 13 1.92 -1.38 -17.90
CA ARG A 13 2.82 -2.48 -18.31
C ARG A 13 4.00 -1.97 -19.14
N GLN A 14 3.88 -0.77 -19.71
CA GLN A 14 4.85 -0.13 -20.61
C GLN A 14 5.48 1.15 -20.02
N ALA A 15 5.03 1.62 -18.85
CA ALA A 15 5.60 2.77 -18.16
C ALA A 15 7.12 2.64 -18.00
N ARG A 16 7.85 3.75 -18.01
CA ARG A 16 9.29 3.74 -17.71
C ARG A 16 9.49 3.50 -16.21
N LEU A 17 10.54 2.78 -15.82
CA LEU A 17 10.78 2.37 -14.42
C LEU A 17 10.89 3.56 -13.46
N ASP A 18 11.46 4.67 -13.91
CA ASP A 18 11.60 5.92 -13.16
C ASP A 18 10.25 6.60 -12.87
N ALA A 19 9.23 6.38 -13.71
CA ALA A 19 7.88 6.92 -13.51
C ALA A 19 6.98 6.03 -12.64
N VAL A 20 7.36 4.76 -12.42
CA VAL A 20 6.52 3.78 -11.71
C VAL A 20 6.19 4.22 -10.27
N PRO A 21 7.11 4.75 -9.45
CA PRO A 21 6.79 5.16 -8.08
C PRO A 21 5.68 6.22 -8.02
N ASP A 22 5.74 7.22 -8.90
CA ASP A 22 4.72 8.29 -8.96
C ASP A 22 3.36 7.76 -9.42
N MET A 23 3.35 6.80 -10.35
CA MET A 23 2.12 6.13 -10.77
C MET A 23 1.49 5.33 -9.63
N VAL A 24 2.29 4.63 -8.82
CA VAL A 24 1.79 3.91 -7.64
C VAL A 24 1.21 4.88 -6.62
N ARG A 25 1.92 5.96 -6.27
CA ARG A 25 1.41 6.98 -5.33
C ARG A 25 0.10 7.59 -5.80
N HIS A 26 -0.01 7.89 -7.10
CA HIS A 26 -1.26 8.39 -7.66
C HIS A 26 -2.40 7.37 -7.55
N ALA A 27 -2.14 6.10 -7.86
CA ALA A 27 -3.12 5.03 -7.73
C ALA A 27 -3.61 4.85 -6.29
N LEU A 28 -2.69 4.88 -5.33
CA LEU A 28 -2.99 4.78 -3.90
C LEU A 28 -3.88 5.95 -3.46
N ARG A 29 -3.58 7.17 -3.90
CA ARG A 29 -4.41 8.35 -3.59
C ARG A 29 -5.82 8.26 -4.16
N VAL A 30 -5.97 7.78 -5.40
CA VAL A 30 -7.32 7.56 -5.96
C VAL A 30 -8.05 6.46 -5.20
N LEU A 31 -7.34 5.45 -4.70
CA LEU A 31 -7.93 4.41 -3.85
C LEU A 31 -8.36 4.98 -2.49
N GLU A 32 -7.59 5.88 -1.86
CA GLU A 32 -8.01 6.61 -0.66
C GLU A 32 -9.32 7.36 -0.92
N ASP A 33 -9.38 8.18 -1.99
CA ASP A 33 -10.58 8.97 -2.33
C ASP A 33 -11.82 8.07 -2.52
N VAL A 34 -11.65 6.92 -3.20
CA VAL A 34 -12.74 5.95 -3.44
C VAL A 34 -13.23 5.29 -2.15
N LEU A 35 -12.31 4.99 -1.22
CA LEU A 35 -12.66 4.41 0.08
C LEU A 35 -13.29 5.47 1.01
N GLU A 36 -12.79 6.71 1.02
CA GLU A 36 -13.35 7.80 1.81
C GLU A 36 -14.77 8.15 1.34
N GLU A 37 -15.03 8.21 0.03
CA GLU A 37 -16.38 8.36 -0.53
C GLU A 37 -17.33 7.23 -0.09
N ALA A 38 -16.79 6.06 0.24
CA ALA A 38 -17.51 4.90 0.72
C ALA A 38 -17.59 4.81 2.27
N ASP A 39 -17.28 5.89 2.98
CA ASP A 39 -17.28 5.99 4.45
C ASP A 39 -16.19 5.11 5.11
N HIS A 40 -15.03 5.02 4.45
CA HIS A 40 -13.84 4.29 4.93
C HIS A 40 -12.60 5.18 4.86
N ALA A 41 -12.25 5.85 5.95
CA ALA A 41 -11.07 6.70 5.96
C ALA A 41 -9.78 5.84 5.98
N CYS A 42 -8.99 5.93 4.92
CA CYS A 42 -7.77 5.16 4.73
C CYS A 42 -6.60 6.10 4.41
N THR A 43 -5.38 5.65 4.68
CA THR A 43 -4.15 6.36 4.31
C THR A 43 -3.15 5.37 3.73
N PHE A 44 -2.81 5.55 2.46
CA PHE A 44 -1.94 4.70 1.66
C PHE A 44 -0.75 5.50 1.15
N THR A 45 0.47 5.10 1.49
CA THR A 45 1.68 5.78 0.98
C THR A 45 2.74 4.79 0.50
N LEU A 46 3.59 5.26 -0.42
CA LEU A 46 4.77 4.54 -0.89
C LEU A 46 5.99 5.44 -0.74
N GLU A 47 6.84 5.08 0.22
CA GLU A 47 8.06 5.81 0.56
C GLU A 47 9.30 4.96 0.28
N GLU A 48 10.44 5.61 0.03
CA GLU A 48 11.71 4.93 -0.20
C GLU A 48 12.90 5.71 0.37
N THR A 49 13.93 4.97 0.79
CA THR A 49 15.21 5.54 1.20
C THR A 49 16.37 4.60 0.82
N PRO A 50 17.58 5.12 0.56
CA PRO A 50 18.76 4.27 0.41
C PRO A 50 19.03 3.45 1.68
N LEU A 51 19.50 2.22 1.54
CA LEU A 51 19.98 1.44 2.69
C LEU A 51 21.37 1.96 3.11
N THR A 52 21.39 2.91 4.05
CA THR A 52 22.64 3.52 4.56
C THR A 52 23.19 2.84 5.83
N GLY A 53 22.49 1.84 6.38
CA GLY A 53 22.81 1.19 7.64
C GLY A 53 22.04 -0.11 7.81
N ASP A 54 21.54 -0.39 9.01
CA ASP A 54 20.64 -1.51 9.23
C ASP A 54 19.21 -1.20 8.75
N LEU A 55 18.42 -2.26 8.54
CA LEU A 55 17.06 -2.19 8.04
C LEU A 55 16.14 -1.42 9.00
N ASP A 56 16.27 -1.65 10.31
CA ASP A 56 15.44 -1.00 11.32
C ASP A 56 15.61 0.52 11.31
N ALA A 57 16.83 1.02 11.19
CA ALA A 57 17.15 2.43 11.11
C ALA A 57 16.57 3.07 9.83
N ALA A 58 16.70 2.37 8.69
CA ALA A 58 16.13 2.82 7.42
C ALA A 58 14.60 2.90 7.49
N VAL A 59 13.94 1.88 8.06
CA VAL A 59 12.48 1.86 8.24
C VAL A 59 12.02 2.97 9.17
N ARG A 60 12.71 3.19 10.30
CA ARG A 60 12.38 4.29 11.23
C ARG A 60 12.47 5.66 10.58
N ALA A 61 13.40 5.86 9.63
CA ALA A 61 13.54 7.12 8.92
C ALA A 61 12.38 7.39 7.94
N LEU A 62 11.68 6.34 7.50
CA LEU A 62 10.51 6.42 6.61
C LEU A 62 9.20 6.60 7.39
N LEU A 63 9.18 6.30 8.68
CA LEU A 63 7.99 6.41 9.51
C LEU A 63 7.77 7.84 10.03
N PRO A 64 6.50 8.26 10.23
CA PRO A 64 6.19 9.47 10.97
C PRO A 64 6.83 9.48 12.36
N ALA A 65 7.15 10.65 12.89
CA ALA A 65 7.80 10.78 14.20
C ALA A 65 6.96 10.25 15.39
N SER A 66 5.65 10.11 15.20
CA SER A 66 4.71 9.53 16.18
C SER A 66 4.69 8.00 16.20
N CYS A 67 5.40 7.36 15.26
CA CYS A 67 5.43 5.91 15.06
C CYS A 67 6.75 5.28 15.53
N GLU A 68 6.65 4.15 16.22
CA GLU A 68 7.79 3.34 16.66
C GLU A 68 7.71 1.92 16.06
N VAL A 69 8.82 1.41 15.51
CA VAL A 69 8.91 0.03 15.02
C VAL A 69 8.79 -0.94 16.19
N ALA A 70 7.74 -1.76 16.17
CA ALA A 70 7.47 -2.78 17.19
C ALA A 70 7.88 -4.19 16.76
N GLY A 71 7.98 -4.45 15.45
CA GLY A 71 8.49 -5.71 14.92
C GLY A 71 8.60 -5.73 13.40
N LEU A 72 9.50 -6.57 12.90
CA LEU A 72 9.67 -6.88 11.47
C LEU A 72 9.63 -8.40 11.31
N THR A 73 8.59 -8.92 10.65
CA THR A 73 8.42 -10.36 10.42
C THR A 73 8.74 -10.67 8.96
N PRO A 74 9.77 -11.48 8.65
CA PRO A 74 10.09 -11.82 7.28
C PRO A 74 8.92 -12.52 6.57
N VAL A 75 8.68 -12.16 5.32
CA VAL A 75 7.67 -12.81 4.48
C VAL A 75 8.27 -13.34 3.18
N PRO A 76 7.77 -14.49 2.70
CA PRO A 76 8.36 -15.15 1.53
C PRO A 76 8.04 -14.44 0.21
N VAL A 77 6.87 -13.78 0.11
CA VAL A 77 6.40 -13.15 -1.11
C VAL A 77 5.64 -11.87 -0.75
N TRP A 78 6.22 -10.72 -1.06
CA TRP A 78 5.62 -9.41 -0.76
C TRP A 78 4.24 -9.23 -1.41
N SER A 79 4.04 -9.73 -2.62
CA SER A 79 2.80 -9.50 -3.38
C SER A 79 1.59 -10.19 -2.76
N THR A 80 1.81 -11.32 -2.08
CA THR A 80 0.76 -12.00 -1.32
C THR A 80 0.30 -11.14 -0.16
N VAL A 81 1.24 -10.51 0.55
CA VAL A 81 0.94 -9.63 1.69
C VAL A 81 0.23 -8.36 1.23
N VAL A 82 0.77 -7.68 0.21
CA VAL A 82 0.15 -6.49 -0.39
C VAL A 82 -1.26 -6.78 -0.92
N GLY A 83 -1.43 -7.88 -1.64
CA GLY A 83 -2.72 -8.26 -2.21
C GLY A 83 -3.74 -8.72 -1.16
N ALA A 84 -3.29 -9.26 -0.02
CA ALA A 84 -4.16 -9.55 1.10
C ALA A 84 -4.57 -8.27 1.83
N ALA A 85 -3.62 -7.36 2.06
CA ALA A 85 -3.86 -6.09 2.74
C ALA A 85 -4.82 -5.21 1.93
N LEU A 86 -4.48 -4.89 0.67
CA LEU A 86 -5.35 -4.14 -0.24
C LEU A 86 -6.71 -4.85 -0.41
N PRO A 87 -7.78 -4.10 -0.71
CA PRO A 87 -9.12 -3.97 -0.09
C PRO A 87 -9.76 -5.14 0.70
N GLY A 88 -9.11 -6.29 0.86
CA GLY A 88 -9.62 -7.41 1.66
C GLY A 88 -9.75 -7.10 3.14
N PHE A 89 -8.84 -6.29 3.71
CA PHE A 89 -8.85 -5.89 5.12
C PHE A 89 -9.24 -4.43 5.39
N PHE A 90 -9.14 -3.53 4.39
CA PHE A 90 -9.51 -2.11 4.51
C PHE A 90 -11.03 -1.86 4.46
N VAL A 91 -11.84 -2.90 4.21
CA VAL A 91 -13.29 -2.83 4.32
C VAL A 91 -13.67 -3.37 5.71
N PRO A 92 -14.18 -2.54 6.64
CA PRO A 92 -14.54 -2.99 7.97
C PRO A 92 -15.50 -4.19 7.90
N SER A 93 -15.19 -5.25 8.65
CA SER A 93 -16.00 -6.46 8.80
C SER A 93 -17.45 -6.22 9.22
N ARG A 94 -17.78 -5.00 9.66
CA ARG A 94 -19.11 -4.57 10.11
C ARG A 94 -19.99 -3.91 9.05
N GLN A 95 -19.49 -3.59 7.86
CA GLN A 95 -20.30 -3.04 6.76
C GLN A 95 -20.25 -3.80 5.41
N PRO A 96 -20.15 -5.14 5.36
CA PRO A 96 -20.04 -5.88 4.10
C PRO A 96 -21.25 -5.69 3.18
N GLN A 97 -22.45 -5.40 3.69
CA GLN A 97 -23.63 -5.16 2.86
C GLN A 97 -23.61 -3.78 2.16
N ALA A 98 -23.16 -2.72 2.82
CA ALA A 98 -23.07 -1.39 2.21
C ALA A 98 -22.02 -1.37 1.09
N TRP A 99 -20.88 -2.01 1.31
CA TRP A 99 -19.85 -2.22 0.29
C TRP A 99 -20.31 -3.16 -0.84
N ALA A 100 -20.95 -4.29 -0.51
CA ALA A 100 -21.45 -5.22 -1.52
C ALA A 100 -22.57 -4.63 -2.39
N ALA A 101 -23.33 -3.66 -1.88
CA ALA A 101 -24.36 -2.96 -2.65
C ALA A 101 -23.78 -1.91 -3.62
N GLN A 102 -22.55 -1.44 -3.40
CA GLN A 102 -21.88 -0.42 -4.21
C GLN A 102 -21.03 -1.05 -5.33
N ALA A 103 -21.68 -1.49 -6.41
CA ALA A 103 -21.01 -2.23 -7.49
C ALA A 103 -19.89 -1.44 -8.18
N ALA A 104 -20.06 -0.14 -8.44
CA ALA A 104 -19.08 0.66 -9.19
C ALA A 104 -17.83 1.07 -8.37
N PRO A 105 -17.96 1.64 -7.15
CA PRO A 105 -16.80 1.95 -6.30
C PRO A 105 -15.96 0.72 -5.96
N ARG A 106 -16.62 -0.41 -5.69
CA ARG A 106 -15.92 -1.68 -5.44
C ARG A 106 -15.11 -2.16 -6.62
N VAL A 107 -15.70 -2.19 -7.82
CA VAL A 107 -14.99 -2.61 -9.04
C VAL A 107 -13.80 -1.68 -9.33
N LEU A 108 -13.94 -0.39 -9.08
CA LEU A 108 -12.85 0.57 -9.22
C LEU A 108 -11.74 0.31 -8.20
N ALA A 109 -12.07 0.10 -6.92
CA ALA A 109 -11.11 -0.20 -5.86
C ALA A 109 -10.35 -1.52 -6.14
N GLU A 110 -11.05 -2.58 -6.55
CA GLU A 110 -10.44 -3.85 -6.95
C GLU A 110 -9.49 -3.68 -8.15
N ALA A 111 -9.89 -2.90 -9.15
CA ALA A 111 -9.06 -2.61 -10.32
C ALA A 111 -7.80 -1.79 -9.96
N LEU A 112 -7.94 -0.75 -9.13
CA LEU A 112 -6.83 0.06 -8.62
C LEU A 112 -5.84 -0.79 -7.82
N SER A 113 -6.34 -1.73 -7.02
CA SER A 113 -5.50 -2.62 -6.21
C SER A 113 -4.71 -3.62 -7.05
N ALA A 114 -5.35 -4.19 -8.07
CA ALA A 114 -4.68 -5.03 -9.06
C ALA A 114 -3.62 -4.20 -9.83
N TRP A 115 -3.93 -2.94 -10.13
CA TRP A 115 -3.03 -2.03 -10.82
C TRP A 115 -1.78 -1.70 -10.00
N VAL A 116 -1.96 -1.30 -8.74
CA VAL A 116 -0.89 -1.04 -7.77
C VAL A 116 0.02 -2.26 -7.66
N THR A 117 -0.55 -3.45 -7.47
CA THR A 117 0.22 -4.70 -7.40
C THR A 117 1.03 -4.96 -8.67
N ALA A 118 0.45 -4.71 -9.85
CA ALA A 118 1.14 -4.89 -11.12
C ALA A 118 2.28 -3.88 -11.33
N LEU A 119 2.12 -2.63 -10.88
CA LEU A 119 3.16 -1.60 -10.92
C LEU A 119 4.29 -1.92 -9.93
N LEU A 120 3.96 -2.31 -8.71
CA LEU A 120 4.93 -2.72 -7.69
C LEU A 120 5.77 -3.91 -8.15
N ALA A 121 5.19 -4.85 -8.90
CA ALA A 121 5.93 -5.97 -9.50
C ALA A 121 6.99 -5.54 -10.55
N ARG A 122 6.97 -4.28 -10.97
CA ARG A 122 8.01 -3.69 -11.81
C ARG A 122 9.11 -3.02 -11.00
N LEU A 123 8.80 -2.55 -9.79
CA LEU A 123 9.77 -1.99 -8.85
C LEU A 123 10.51 -3.08 -8.08
N TRP A 124 9.77 -4.11 -7.68
CA TRP A 124 10.27 -5.15 -6.79
C TRP A 124 10.27 -6.49 -7.49
N PRO A 125 11.42 -7.18 -7.60
CA PRO A 125 11.43 -8.55 -8.08
C PRO A 125 10.59 -9.44 -7.15
N ALA A 126 10.03 -10.53 -7.69
CA ALA A 126 9.27 -11.50 -6.89
C ALA A 126 10.12 -12.15 -5.78
N THR A 127 11.44 -12.13 -5.94
CA THR A 127 12.43 -12.64 -4.97
C THR A 127 12.96 -11.55 -4.02
N ALA A 128 12.40 -10.34 -4.06
CA ALA A 128 12.80 -9.28 -3.15
C ALA A 128 12.59 -9.71 -1.70
N GLN A 129 13.53 -9.36 -0.83
CA GLN A 129 13.36 -9.61 0.59
C GLN A 129 12.30 -8.65 1.13
N ALA A 130 11.35 -9.18 1.90
CA ALA A 130 10.24 -8.41 2.39
C ALA A 130 9.89 -8.79 3.83
N TRP A 131 9.29 -7.84 4.53
CA TRP A 131 8.86 -7.97 5.91
C TRP A 131 7.50 -7.32 6.12
N GLU A 132 6.68 -7.92 6.97
CA GLU A 132 5.55 -7.25 7.59
C GLU A 132 6.08 -6.37 8.74
N LEU A 133 5.78 -5.08 8.69
CA LEU A 133 6.08 -4.14 9.75
C LEU A 133 4.91 -4.02 10.71
N THR A 134 5.22 -4.17 11.99
CA THR A 134 4.31 -3.83 13.09
C THR A 134 4.77 -2.52 13.70
N VAL A 135 3.89 -1.52 13.74
CA VAL A 135 4.16 -0.20 14.33
C VAL A 135 3.35 -0.01 15.62
N ARG A 136 3.91 0.70 16.59
CA ARG A 136 3.17 1.32 17.70
C ARG A 136 3.06 2.81 17.43
N SER A 137 1.85 3.36 17.45
CA SER A 137 1.60 4.80 17.37
C SER A 137 0.99 5.30 18.68
N ARG A 138 1.30 6.55 19.04
CA ARG A 138 0.69 7.24 20.20
C ARG A 138 -0.60 7.97 19.84
N ASP A 139 -0.82 8.23 18.55
CA ASP A 139 -1.90 9.09 18.05
C ASP A 139 -2.95 8.32 17.25
N TRP A 140 -2.75 7.02 17.00
CA TRP A 140 -3.63 6.21 16.14
C TRP A 140 -4.54 5.28 16.96
N TYR A 141 -5.84 5.39 16.74
CA TYR A 141 -6.86 4.46 17.25
C TYR A 141 -6.87 3.19 16.38
N GLU A 142 -6.81 2.02 17.03
CA GLU A 142 -7.02 0.64 16.55
C GLU A 142 -6.10 0.02 15.45
N ALA A 143 -5.28 -0.95 15.93
CA ALA A 143 -5.07 -2.31 15.43
C ALA A 143 -4.72 -2.58 13.94
N ALA A 144 -3.45 -2.94 13.75
CA ALA A 144 -2.91 -3.86 12.74
C ALA A 144 -3.11 -3.47 11.27
N TYR A 145 -2.24 -2.57 10.82
CA TYR A 145 -2.06 -2.32 9.39
C TYR A 145 -0.70 -2.84 8.94
N VAL A 146 -0.73 -3.65 7.90
CA VAL A 146 0.44 -4.34 7.39
C VAL A 146 1.19 -3.39 6.47
N ASP A 147 2.19 -2.74 7.02
CA ASP A 147 3.08 -1.89 6.25
C ASP A 147 4.21 -2.78 5.72
N VAL A 148 4.24 -3.02 4.42
CA VAL A 148 5.23 -3.95 3.85
C VAL A 148 6.52 -3.20 3.63
N VAL A 149 7.60 -3.72 4.21
CA VAL A 149 8.96 -3.25 3.94
C VAL A 149 9.57 -4.16 2.90
N VAL A 150 10.13 -3.58 1.83
CA VAL A 150 10.80 -4.35 0.76
C VAL A 150 12.21 -3.80 0.53
N LEU A 151 13.19 -4.70 0.50
CA LEU A 151 14.56 -4.38 0.10
C LEU A 151 14.75 -4.75 -1.39
N ALA A 152 14.98 -3.74 -2.22
CA ALA A 152 15.20 -3.91 -3.65
C ALA A 152 16.24 -2.88 -4.15
N ASP A 153 17.21 -3.34 -4.94
CA ASP A 153 18.23 -2.48 -5.59
C ASP A 153 18.97 -1.51 -4.63
N GLY A 154 19.29 -1.99 -3.42
CA GLY A 154 19.97 -1.19 -2.40
C GLY A 154 19.09 -0.13 -1.73
N ARG A 155 17.77 -0.19 -1.95
CA ARG A 155 16.76 0.71 -1.37
C ARG A 155 15.81 -0.05 -0.47
N VAL A 156 15.43 0.61 0.62
CA VAL A 156 14.34 0.19 1.48
C VAL A 156 13.10 0.94 1.06
N TRP A 157 12.08 0.18 0.68
CA TRP A 157 10.76 0.69 0.36
C TRP A 157 9.82 0.39 1.52
N LEU A 158 8.94 1.34 1.81
CA LEU A 158 7.85 1.19 2.77
C LEU A 158 6.54 1.45 2.04
N LEU A 159 5.68 0.44 1.96
CA LEU A 159 4.28 0.62 1.58
C LEU A 159 3.47 0.71 2.86
N HIS A 160 2.99 1.91 3.18
CA HIS A 160 2.10 2.11 4.32
C HIS A 160 0.66 1.93 3.87
N LEU A 161 -0.10 1.13 4.61
CA LEU A 161 -1.51 0.89 4.36
C LEU A 161 -2.34 1.07 5.64
N GLY A 162 -2.62 2.29 6.08
CA GLY A 162 -3.42 2.56 7.29
C GLY A 162 -4.92 2.72 7.05
N VAL A 163 -5.74 2.40 8.06
CA VAL A 163 -7.14 2.91 8.20
C VAL A 163 -7.15 3.91 9.35
N SER A 164 -7.96 4.95 9.22
CA SER A 164 -8.39 5.81 10.32
C SER A 164 -9.90 5.66 10.48
N ASP A 165 -10.40 5.57 11.71
CA ASP A 165 -11.84 5.71 12.00
C ASP A 165 -12.30 7.17 11.90
#